data_AF-A0A7C3BAD4-F1
#
_entry.id   AF-A0A7C3BAD4-F1
#
_cell.length_a   1.000
_cell.length_b   1.000
_cell.length_c   1.000
_cell.angle_alpha   90.00
_cell.angle_beta   90.00
_cell.angle_gamma   90.00
#
_symmetry.space_group_name_H-M   'P 1'
#
loop_
_entity.id
_entity.type
_entity.pdbx_description
1 polymer ?
#
loop_
_entity_poly.entity_id
_entity_poly.type
_entity_poly.pdbx_seq_one_letter_code
_entity_poly.pdbx_strand_id
1 'polypeptide(L)'
;MSEYWEGTPDFTAGQILSAGGHLNALARAVRYLFGLEVMSTIPFSGVDHEGVSASPIWQGYIRHKKDTFAYSFTLHAASGHTAYGRIYYNGQMIVEHSLTDGATQTFTGTVDLSTLGLTVGQFYPIEVYLQGTQGLPPNWPYLHLHYLRETYTPSYPTLAAFNDGDTPTAAQWQALSDYAEELYNVLTYPRVPFAARKSGPDIWQGGIKHRVRYLLYQIRLKKAHKGSGLTCRVYVNGVQQDTVNIDVDTPTRTPENRNDYEFQDKYRPYLVQFDLNPLGLPIGDDYTLAFDLSSGEDPWLDAQLPKAVLDFAYEVPEASPSFAGWNDLPEWEHGDYIYGSTTTKQVQDIKENLEWLGSRACYANMPCRLALHPYGFRFVRLHRWLHYKAAEGKQPRLGYYVDRWREVTLPVEEGVDWMVYDLDGADHLYPGTRYLVTDADHAIEDVGY
;
A
#
# COMPACT_ATOMS: atom_id res chain seq x y z
N MET A 1 -17.19 0.49 -15.05
CA MET A 1 -16.73 1.75 -14.47
C MET A 1 -15.36 2.05 -15.06
N SER A 2 -15.33 2.70 -16.22
CA SER A 2 -14.10 3.35 -16.71
C SER A 2 -14.19 4.79 -16.21
N GLU A 3 -13.75 5.07 -15.00
CA GLU A 3 -13.84 6.44 -14.52
C GLU A 3 -12.48 6.77 -13.95
N TYR A 4 -11.63 7.35 -14.80
CA TYR A 4 -10.51 8.15 -14.34
C TYR A 4 -11.10 9.37 -13.61
N TRP A 5 -10.28 10.02 -12.79
CA TRP A 5 -10.64 11.33 -12.27
C TRP A 5 -10.90 12.30 -13.42
N GLU A 6 -12.14 12.78 -13.54
CA GLU A 6 -12.55 13.78 -14.53
C GLU A 6 -12.33 15.22 -14.02
N GLY A 7 -11.86 15.37 -12.78
CA GLY A 7 -11.87 16.64 -12.05
C GLY A 7 -13.21 16.92 -11.40
N THR A 8 -13.27 18.02 -10.66
CA THR A 8 -14.50 18.59 -10.12
C THR A 8 -14.96 19.80 -10.95
N PRO A 9 -16.26 20.12 -10.95
CA PRO A 9 -16.76 21.28 -11.69
C PRO A 9 -16.46 22.60 -10.98
N ASP A 10 -16.27 23.67 -11.76
CA ASP A 10 -16.17 25.04 -11.23
C ASP A 10 -17.57 25.67 -11.03
N PHE A 11 -17.68 26.47 -9.97
CA PHE A 11 -18.91 27.19 -9.59
C PHE A 11 -18.66 28.69 -9.46
N THR A 12 -19.33 29.46 -10.31
CA THR A 12 -19.21 30.92 -10.36
C THR A 12 -20.55 31.62 -10.06
N ALA A 13 -20.47 32.83 -9.53
CA ALA A 13 -21.67 33.60 -9.19
C ALA A 13 -22.49 33.94 -10.46
N GLY A 14 -23.81 33.71 -10.40
CA GLY A 14 -24.73 33.98 -11.50
C GLY A 14 -24.80 32.88 -12.57
N GLN A 15 -24.08 31.77 -12.39
CA GLN A 15 -24.10 30.62 -13.28
C GLN A 15 -25.40 29.81 -13.16
N ILE A 16 -25.89 29.30 -14.28
CA ILE A 16 -26.96 28.30 -14.30
C ILE A 16 -26.31 26.92 -14.10
N LEU A 17 -26.68 26.24 -13.02
CA LEU A 17 -26.19 24.90 -12.74
C LEU A 17 -26.95 23.86 -13.58
N SER A 18 -26.20 23.01 -14.27
CA SER A 18 -26.76 21.85 -14.96
C SER A 18 -26.68 20.62 -14.07
N ALA A 19 -27.71 19.77 -14.08
CA ALA A 19 -27.69 18.49 -13.41
C ALA A 19 -26.46 17.63 -13.81
N GLY A 20 -26.23 17.42 -15.10
CA GLY A 20 -25.14 16.55 -15.58
C GLY A 20 -23.73 17.10 -15.38
N GLY A 21 -23.50 18.36 -15.79
CA GLY A 21 -22.17 18.98 -15.82
C GLY A 21 -21.69 19.59 -14.49
N HIS A 22 -22.57 19.75 -13.49
CA HIS A 22 -22.19 20.34 -12.20
C HIS A 22 -22.56 19.40 -11.05
N LEU A 23 -23.87 19.21 -10.80
CA LEU A 23 -24.32 18.52 -9.59
C LEU A 23 -23.94 17.03 -9.60
N ASN A 24 -24.29 16.32 -10.67
CA ASN A 24 -23.96 14.90 -10.84
C ASN A 24 -22.46 14.70 -11.10
N ALA A 25 -21.76 15.69 -11.67
CA ALA A 25 -20.31 15.64 -11.84
C ALA A 25 -19.60 15.66 -10.48
N LEU A 26 -19.98 16.57 -9.59
CA LEU A 26 -19.48 16.59 -8.21
C LEU A 26 -19.83 15.29 -7.47
N ALA A 27 -21.08 14.82 -7.56
CA ALA A 27 -21.47 13.55 -6.94
C ALA A 27 -20.65 12.35 -7.48
N ARG A 28 -20.37 12.28 -8.79
CA ARG A 28 -19.46 11.27 -9.36
C ARG A 28 -18.04 11.39 -8.81
N ALA A 29 -17.50 12.60 -8.70
CA ALA A 29 -16.20 12.83 -8.08
C ALA A 29 -16.16 12.30 -6.63
N VAL A 30 -17.18 12.59 -5.81
CA VAL A 30 -17.25 12.07 -4.44
C VAL A 30 -17.37 10.53 -4.40
N ARG A 31 -18.13 9.92 -5.31
CA ARG A 31 -18.17 8.44 -5.45
C ARG A 31 -16.80 7.87 -5.83
N TYR A 32 -16.07 8.55 -6.72
CA TYR A 32 -14.73 8.14 -7.11
C TYR A 32 -13.75 8.20 -5.94
N LEU A 33 -13.77 9.29 -5.15
CA LEU A 33 -12.94 9.43 -3.94
C LEU A 33 -13.23 8.35 -2.91
N PHE A 34 -14.51 8.03 -2.71
CA PHE A 34 -14.90 6.90 -1.87
C PHE A 34 -14.34 5.58 -2.40
N GLY A 35 -14.44 5.38 -3.72
CA GLY A 35 -13.76 4.29 -4.41
C GLY A 35 -12.31 4.18 -3.99
N LEU A 36 -11.52 5.25 -4.14
CA LEU A 36 -10.09 5.31 -3.76
C LEU A 36 -9.84 5.00 -2.28
N GLU A 37 -10.68 5.51 -1.38
CA GLU A 37 -10.51 5.32 0.06
C GLU A 37 -10.72 3.87 0.50
N VAL A 38 -11.66 3.16 -0.14
CA VAL A 38 -12.01 1.78 0.20
C VAL A 38 -11.28 0.73 -0.64
N MET A 39 -10.34 1.16 -1.51
CA MET A 39 -9.53 0.24 -2.32
C MET A 39 -8.52 -0.54 -1.47
N SER A 40 -7.95 -1.57 -2.09
CA SER A 40 -6.94 -2.39 -1.48
C SER A 40 -5.71 -1.60 -1.06
N THR A 41 -5.25 -1.86 0.17
CA THR A 41 -4.03 -1.24 0.71
C THR A 41 -2.95 -2.29 0.85
N ILE A 42 -1.84 -2.08 0.14
CA ILE A 42 -0.66 -2.95 0.18
C ILE A 42 0.21 -2.53 1.38
N PRO A 43 0.72 -3.48 2.18
CA PRO A 43 1.61 -3.18 3.28
C PRO A 43 3.01 -2.78 2.81
N PHE A 44 3.68 -1.94 3.60
CA PHE A 44 5.11 -1.71 3.46
C PHE A 44 5.88 -3.01 3.73
N SER A 45 6.80 -3.38 2.84
CA SER A 45 7.64 -4.58 2.99
C SER A 45 8.91 -4.29 3.78
N GLY A 46 8.88 -4.55 5.09
CA GLY A 46 9.98 -4.36 6.03
C GLY A 46 11.09 -5.40 5.95
N VAL A 47 12.02 -5.33 6.90
CA VAL A 47 13.12 -6.28 7.04
C VAL A 47 13.32 -6.63 8.51
N ASP A 48 13.68 -7.88 8.78
CA ASP A 48 14.37 -8.26 10.01
C ASP A 48 15.82 -8.51 9.65
N HIS A 49 16.73 -7.92 10.41
CA HIS A 49 18.15 -8.09 10.18
C HIS A 49 18.89 -8.20 11.50
N GLU A 50 19.63 -9.29 11.66
CA GLU A 50 20.55 -9.51 12.76
C GLU A 50 22.00 -9.31 12.28
N GLY A 51 22.80 -8.69 13.14
CA GLY A 51 24.20 -8.40 12.86
C GLY A 51 24.39 -7.03 12.20
N VAL A 52 25.57 -6.46 12.41
CA VAL A 52 25.94 -5.19 11.75
C VAL A 52 26.30 -5.43 10.29
N SER A 53 25.94 -4.50 9.42
CA SER A 53 26.17 -4.61 7.98
C SER A 53 26.87 -3.36 7.42
N ALA A 54 27.84 -3.57 6.53
CA ALA A 54 28.47 -2.51 5.75
C ALA A 54 27.60 -2.06 4.56
N SER A 55 26.64 -2.88 4.15
CA SER A 55 25.68 -2.60 3.08
C SER A 55 24.29 -2.28 3.66
N PRO A 56 23.42 -1.58 2.92
CA PRO A 56 22.03 -1.39 3.34
C PRO A 56 21.37 -2.73 3.67
N ILE A 57 20.69 -2.80 4.81
CA ILE A 57 19.87 -3.95 5.18
C ILE A 57 18.49 -3.88 4.51
N TRP A 58 18.09 -2.68 4.10
CA TRP A 58 16.92 -2.40 3.29
C TRP A 58 17.27 -1.31 2.27
N GLN A 59 16.84 -1.50 1.02
CA GLN A 59 17.05 -0.56 -0.08
C GLN A 59 15.78 -0.48 -0.93
N GLY A 60 15.48 0.73 -1.39
CA GLY A 60 14.34 1.00 -2.25
C GLY A 60 14.34 2.40 -2.83
N TYR A 61 13.26 2.76 -3.51
CA TYR A 61 13.05 4.09 -4.09
C TYR A 61 11.68 4.63 -3.77
N ILE A 62 11.59 5.93 -3.52
CA ILE A 62 10.34 6.67 -3.40
C ILE A 62 10.23 7.67 -4.54
N ARG A 63 9.01 7.86 -5.06
CA ARG A 63 8.71 9.01 -5.90
C ARG A 63 8.27 10.15 -4.99
N HIS A 64 9.10 11.17 -4.84
CA HIS A 64 8.90 12.22 -3.86
C HIS A 64 7.69 13.11 -4.20
N LYS A 65 6.87 13.41 -3.21
CA LYS A 65 5.68 14.26 -3.36
C LYS A 65 5.44 15.19 -2.17
N LYS A 66 5.92 14.83 -0.96
CA LYS A 66 5.68 15.58 0.27
C LYS A 66 6.94 15.64 1.13
N ASP A 67 7.13 16.75 1.84
CA ASP A 67 8.35 17.05 2.61
C ASP A 67 8.35 16.49 4.04
N THR A 68 7.48 15.55 4.39
CA THR A 68 7.50 14.93 5.72
C THR A 68 7.67 13.43 5.60
N PHE A 69 8.76 12.91 6.16
CA PHE A 69 9.07 11.48 6.16
C PHE A 69 8.81 10.87 7.53
N ALA A 70 7.90 9.91 7.61
CA ALA A 70 7.62 9.13 8.79
C ALA A 70 8.36 7.79 8.76
N TYR A 71 8.86 7.37 9.92
CA TYR A 71 9.56 6.10 10.08
C TYR A 71 9.15 5.40 11.37
N SER A 72 9.25 4.07 11.37
CA SER A 72 9.25 3.27 12.59
C SER A 72 10.12 2.03 12.45
N PHE A 73 10.96 1.77 13.46
CA PHE A 73 11.75 0.54 13.57
C PHE A 73 12.02 0.18 15.03
N THR A 74 12.15 -1.11 15.31
CA THR A 74 12.68 -1.62 16.58
C THR A 74 14.17 -1.90 16.42
N LEU A 75 14.97 -1.39 17.35
CA LEU A 75 16.40 -1.63 17.43
C LEU A 75 16.69 -2.39 18.72
N HIS A 76 17.64 -3.30 18.65
CA HIS A 76 18.22 -3.98 19.80
C HIS A 76 19.74 -3.86 19.76
N ALA A 77 20.32 -3.51 20.90
CA ALA A 77 21.76 -3.61 21.12
C ALA A 77 22.06 -4.84 21.97
N ALA A 78 23.02 -5.66 21.56
CA ALA A 78 23.51 -6.76 22.37
C ALA A 78 24.24 -6.25 23.63
N SER A 79 24.28 -7.06 24.70
CA SER A 79 25.00 -6.69 25.94
C SER A 79 26.48 -6.46 25.65
N GLY A 80 27.04 -5.38 26.21
CA GLY A 80 28.42 -4.95 25.93
C GLY A 80 28.64 -4.32 24.55
N HIS A 81 27.59 -4.11 23.76
CA HIS A 81 27.67 -3.53 22.41
C HIS A 81 26.80 -2.28 22.25
N THR A 82 27.10 -1.52 21.20
CA THR A 82 26.30 -0.38 20.74
C THR A 82 25.77 -0.71 19.35
N ALA A 83 24.49 -0.42 19.11
CA ALA A 83 23.84 -0.55 17.81
C ALA A 83 23.32 0.81 17.36
N TYR A 84 23.39 1.06 16.05
CA TYR A 84 22.90 2.27 15.38
C TYR A 84 21.94 1.86 14.27
N GLY A 85 20.71 2.37 14.32
CA GLY A 85 19.77 2.33 13.21
C GLY A 85 19.82 3.65 12.46
N ARG A 86 20.19 3.62 11.18
CA ARG A 86 20.34 4.82 10.34
C ARG A 86 19.46 4.73 9.10
N ILE A 87 18.83 5.84 8.73
CA ILE A 87 18.04 5.99 7.50
C ILE A 87 18.64 7.11 6.67
N TYR A 88 18.89 6.82 5.39
CA TYR A 88 19.37 7.75 4.39
C TYR A 88 18.29 8.00 3.35
N TYR A 89 18.12 9.27 2.97
CA TYR A 89 17.26 9.74 1.89
C TYR A 89 18.15 10.42 0.87
N ASN A 90 18.19 9.90 -0.36
CA ASN A 90 19.05 10.40 -1.43
C ASN A 90 20.53 10.53 -1.00
N GLY A 91 21.05 9.54 -0.27
CA GLY A 91 22.43 9.53 0.23
C GLY A 91 22.71 10.44 1.43
N GLN A 92 21.75 11.25 1.88
CA GLN A 92 21.87 12.05 3.10
C GLN A 92 21.23 11.34 4.29
N MET A 93 21.93 11.26 5.43
CA MET A 93 21.38 10.69 6.66
C MET A 93 20.31 11.63 7.23
N ILE A 94 19.10 11.10 7.41
CA ILE A 94 17.96 11.86 7.95
C ILE A 94 17.53 11.36 9.34
N VAL A 95 17.89 10.13 9.70
CA VAL A 95 17.60 9.54 11.02
C VAL A 95 18.81 8.76 11.50
N GLU A 96 19.14 8.94 12.77
CA GLU A 96 20.06 8.10 13.53
C GLU A 96 19.51 7.89 14.93
N HIS A 97 19.38 6.63 15.34
CA HIS A 97 19.14 6.26 16.73
C HIS A 97 20.20 5.26 17.17
N SER A 98 20.55 5.29 18.45
CA SER A 98 21.52 4.36 19.04
C SER A 98 21.01 3.74 20.32
N LEU A 99 21.33 2.48 20.52
CA LEU A 99 21.12 1.76 21.78
C LEU A 99 22.42 1.11 22.25
N THR A 100 22.49 0.84 23.55
CA THR A 100 23.63 0.18 24.17
C THR A 100 23.18 -0.91 25.13
N ASP A 101 24.03 -1.90 25.32
CA ASP A 101 24.03 -2.83 26.45
C ASP A 101 22.69 -3.56 26.72
N GLY A 102 22.28 -4.40 25.77
CA GLY A 102 21.11 -5.27 25.94
C GLY A 102 19.76 -4.57 25.74
N ALA A 103 19.75 -3.25 25.50
CA ALA A 103 18.51 -2.49 25.35
C ALA A 103 17.79 -2.81 24.03
N THR A 104 16.45 -2.83 24.11
CA THR A 104 15.55 -2.90 22.95
C THR A 104 14.58 -1.73 23.02
N GLN A 105 14.40 -1.02 21.91
CA GLN A 105 13.46 0.10 21.83
C GLN A 105 12.87 0.22 20.42
N THR A 106 11.58 0.56 20.35
CA THR A 106 10.93 1.01 19.12
C THR A 106 11.05 2.52 19.00
N PHE A 107 11.63 2.98 17.89
CA PHE A 107 11.73 4.38 17.52
C PHE A 107 10.67 4.67 16.46
N THR A 108 9.90 5.75 16.67
CA THR A 108 8.90 6.24 15.73
C THR A 108 9.00 7.76 15.69
N GLY A 109 8.93 8.35 14.49
CA GLY A 109 9.01 9.80 14.36
C GLY A 109 8.80 10.29 12.94
N THR A 110 8.89 11.61 12.78
CA THR A 110 8.85 12.30 11.49
C THR A 110 10.09 13.17 11.30
N VAL A 111 10.49 13.38 10.04
CA VAL A 111 11.59 14.26 9.63
C VAL A 111 11.10 15.19 8.52
N ASP A 112 11.48 16.46 8.58
CA ASP A 112 11.27 17.44 7.52
C ASP A 112 12.33 17.28 6.42
N LEU A 113 11.89 17.06 5.19
CA LEU A 113 12.72 16.88 4.00
C LEU A 113 12.92 18.17 3.20
N SER A 114 12.26 19.28 3.56
CA SER A 114 12.26 20.53 2.79
C SER A 114 13.67 21.10 2.56
N THR A 115 14.61 20.77 3.45
CA THR A 115 16.02 21.21 3.36
C THR A 115 16.89 20.38 2.41
N LEU A 116 16.39 19.26 1.89
CA LEU A 116 17.14 18.34 1.04
C LEU A 116 17.16 18.75 -0.45
N GLY A 117 16.43 19.81 -0.82
CA GLY A 117 16.38 20.29 -2.21
C GLY A 117 15.75 19.28 -3.19
N LEU A 118 14.81 18.47 -2.71
CA LEU A 118 14.13 17.46 -3.51
C LEU A 118 13.17 18.12 -4.49
N THR A 119 13.00 17.50 -5.65
CA THR A 119 12.05 17.92 -6.68
C THR A 119 10.84 17.00 -6.66
N VAL A 120 9.65 17.57 -6.53
CA VAL A 120 8.38 16.83 -6.58
C VAL A 120 8.28 16.05 -7.88
N GLY A 121 7.90 14.77 -7.78
CA GLY A 121 7.75 13.85 -8.90
C GLY A 121 9.01 13.08 -9.28
N GLN A 122 10.18 13.41 -8.73
CA GLN A 122 11.43 12.69 -8.96
C GLN A 122 11.57 11.46 -8.07
N PHE A 123 12.39 10.51 -8.50
CA PHE A 123 12.67 9.27 -7.76
C PHE A 123 13.96 9.40 -6.96
N TYR A 124 13.91 9.05 -5.68
CA TYR A 124 15.05 9.12 -4.78
C TYR A 124 15.28 7.79 -4.06
N PRO A 125 16.55 7.35 -3.89
CA PRO A 125 16.86 6.13 -3.17
C PRO A 125 16.68 6.34 -1.67
N ILE A 126 16.17 5.31 -1.01
CA ILE A 126 16.03 5.20 0.44
C ILE A 126 16.81 3.98 0.91
N GLU A 127 17.65 4.16 1.93
CA GLU A 127 18.51 3.11 2.46
C GLU A 127 18.44 3.07 3.98
N VAL A 128 18.41 1.86 4.54
CA VAL A 128 18.45 1.63 5.98
C VAL A 128 19.68 0.79 6.31
N TYR A 129 20.38 1.17 7.37
CA TYR A 129 21.57 0.49 7.85
C TYR A 129 21.43 0.12 9.33
N LEU A 130 21.94 -1.07 9.67
CA LEU A 130 22.25 -1.46 11.04
C LEU A 130 23.77 -1.48 11.20
N GLN A 131 24.30 -0.59 12.02
CA GLN A 131 25.74 -0.42 12.26
C GLN A 131 26.05 -0.48 13.75
N GLY A 132 27.33 -0.57 14.10
CA GLY A 132 27.78 -0.54 15.50
C GLY A 132 28.89 -1.52 15.79
N THR A 133 29.03 -1.86 17.07
CA THR A 133 30.04 -2.82 17.53
C THR A 133 29.53 -4.24 17.26
N GLN A 134 30.30 -5.03 16.53
CA GLN A 134 29.96 -6.41 16.24
C GLN A 134 30.05 -7.28 17.50
N GLY A 135 28.96 -7.96 17.85
CA GLY A 135 28.94 -9.04 18.85
C GLY A 135 29.21 -10.41 18.24
N LEU A 136 29.52 -11.40 19.08
CA LEU A 136 29.53 -12.80 18.68
C LEU A 136 28.11 -13.39 18.79
N PRO A 137 27.71 -14.30 17.88
CA PRO A 137 26.43 -15.01 18.04
C PRO A 137 26.40 -15.77 19.38
N PRO A 138 25.24 -15.89 20.05
CA PRO A 138 23.89 -15.53 19.59
C PRO A 138 23.45 -14.09 19.94
N ASN A 139 24.33 -13.25 20.49
CA ASN A 139 23.97 -11.91 20.95
C ASN A 139 24.30 -10.87 19.87
N TRP A 140 23.57 -10.91 18.77
CA TRP A 140 23.71 -9.91 17.72
C TRP A 140 22.78 -8.73 17.93
N PRO A 141 23.22 -7.50 17.61
CA PRO A 141 22.26 -6.41 17.46
C PRO A 141 21.29 -6.76 16.33
N TYR A 142 20.04 -6.34 16.44
CA TYR A 142 19.05 -6.54 15.38
C TYR A 142 18.23 -5.28 15.13
N LEU A 143 17.68 -5.17 13.92
CA LEU A 143 16.78 -4.11 13.52
C LEU A 143 15.57 -4.70 12.79
N HIS A 144 14.39 -4.42 13.32
CA HIS A 144 13.11 -4.69 12.68
C HIS A 144 12.55 -3.39 12.11
N LEU A 145 12.48 -3.29 10.78
CA LEU A 145 11.93 -2.12 10.09
C LEU A 145 10.42 -2.27 9.88
N HIS A 146 9.62 -1.44 10.55
CA HIS A 146 8.15 -1.50 10.49
C HIS A 146 7.60 -0.76 9.28
N TYR A 147 7.96 0.52 9.13
CA TYR A 147 7.55 1.30 7.97
C TYR A 147 8.49 2.47 7.67
N LEU A 148 8.45 2.86 6.40
CA LEU A 148 9.00 4.10 5.85
C LEU A 148 7.95 4.71 4.93
N ARG A 149 7.67 6.01 5.04
CA ARG A 149 6.77 6.70 4.11
C ARG A 149 6.93 8.20 4.15
N GLU A 150 6.66 8.85 3.04
CA GLU A 150 6.20 10.23 3.08
C GLU A 150 4.77 10.27 3.61
N THR A 151 4.53 11.22 4.51
CA THR A 151 3.24 11.48 5.13
C THR A 151 2.86 12.92 4.91
N TYR A 152 1.57 13.18 4.93
CA TYR A 152 1.01 14.51 4.92
C TYR A 152 -0.32 14.45 5.67
N THR A 153 -0.46 15.29 6.68
CA THR A 153 -1.71 15.47 7.40
C THR A 153 -2.42 16.66 6.80
N PRO A 154 -3.42 16.45 5.92
CA PRO A 154 -4.21 17.54 5.39
C PRO A 154 -4.98 18.23 6.52
N SER A 155 -5.28 19.51 6.32
CA SER A 155 -6.12 20.28 7.22
C SER A 155 -7.29 20.83 6.43
N TYR A 156 -8.39 20.08 6.42
CA TYR A 156 -9.57 20.48 5.68
C TYR A 156 -10.40 21.52 6.45
N PRO A 157 -10.92 22.56 5.78
CA PRO A 157 -11.85 23.49 6.40
C PRO A 157 -13.18 22.81 6.72
N THR A 158 -13.88 23.24 7.78
CA THR A 158 -15.28 22.84 7.98
C THR A 158 -16.13 23.43 6.86
N LEU A 159 -16.90 22.59 6.17
CA LEU A 159 -17.79 23.03 5.10
C LEU A 159 -19.03 23.69 5.68
N ALA A 160 -19.59 24.67 4.96
CA ALA A 160 -20.82 25.33 5.39
C ALA A 160 -21.99 24.33 5.47
N ALA A 161 -22.89 24.51 6.44
CA ALA A 161 -24.13 23.75 6.48
C ALA A 161 -25.08 24.18 5.36
N PHE A 162 -25.88 23.24 4.85
CA PHE A 162 -26.91 23.49 3.86
C PHE A 162 -28.29 23.28 4.49
N ASN A 163 -28.97 24.36 4.87
CA ASN A 163 -30.31 24.28 5.46
C ASN A 163 -31.38 24.41 4.38
N ASP A 164 -32.56 23.84 4.63
CA ASP A 164 -33.68 24.01 3.71
C ASP A 164 -34.21 25.44 3.68
N GLY A 165 -34.61 25.89 2.49
CA GLY A 165 -35.04 27.26 2.24
C GLY A 165 -33.91 28.23 1.94
N ASP A 166 -32.66 27.86 2.25
CA ASP A 166 -31.48 28.61 1.83
C ASP A 166 -31.08 28.19 0.41
N THR A 167 -30.76 29.17 -0.44
CA THR A 167 -30.15 28.88 -1.75
C THR A 167 -28.64 28.83 -1.58
N PRO A 168 -27.98 27.69 -1.85
CA PRO A 168 -26.53 27.60 -1.75
C PRO A 168 -25.85 28.61 -2.67
N THR A 169 -24.89 29.35 -2.12
CA THR A 169 -24.08 30.32 -2.87
C THR A 169 -23.05 29.61 -3.75
N ALA A 170 -22.58 30.30 -4.80
CA ALA A 170 -21.48 29.78 -5.63
C ALA A 170 -20.22 29.47 -4.81
N ALA A 171 -19.91 30.27 -3.79
CA ALA A 171 -18.77 30.03 -2.90
C ALA A 171 -18.94 28.75 -2.07
N GLN A 172 -20.15 28.42 -1.62
CA GLN A 172 -20.40 27.17 -0.91
C GLN A 172 -20.26 25.95 -1.82
N TRP A 173 -20.72 26.03 -3.06
CA TRP A 173 -20.50 24.96 -4.04
C TRP A 173 -19.04 24.81 -4.43
N GLN A 174 -18.33 25.92 -4.67
CA GLN A 174 -16.92 25.90 -4.96
C GLN A 174 -16.13 25.28 -3.81
N ALA A 175 -16.49 25.57 -2.56
CA ALA A 175 -15.84 24.94 -1.40
C ALA A 175 -16.00 23.41 -1.38
N LEU A 176 -17.14 22.85 -1.82
CA LEU A 176 -17.29 21.39 -1.97
C LEU A 176 -16.37 20.84 -3.07
N SER A 177 -16.27 21.57 -4.18
CA SER A 177 -15.41 21.24 -5.32
C SER A 177 -13.93 21.23 -4.92
N ASP A 178 -13.46 22.31 -4.29
CA ASP A 178 -12.07 22.47 -3.83
C ASP A 178 -11.71 21.40 -2.78
N TYR A 179 -12.64 21.07 -1.88
CA TYR A 179 -12.44 20.02 -0.87
C TYR A 179 -12.25 18.65 -1.55
N ALA A 180 -13.06 18.33 -2.56
CA ALA A 180 -12.95 17.09 -3.30
C ALA A 180 -11.61 16.98 -4.07
N GLU A 181 -11.12 18.08 -4.66
CA GLU A 181 -9.78 18.13 -5.28
C GLU A 181 -8.66 17.97 -4.25
N GLU A 182 -8.77 18.57 -3.07
CA GLU A 182 -7.80 18.38 -1.99
C GLU A 182 -7.75 16.91 -1.54
N LEU A 183 -8.92 16.28 -1.36
CA LEU A 183 -9.04 14.85 -1.06
C LEU A 183 -8.40 13.98 -2.14
N TYR A 184 -8.65 14.30 -3.42
CA TYR A 184 -8.05 13.57 -4.55
C TYR A 184 -6.53 13.56 -4.44
N ASN A 185 -5.91 14.72 -4.20
CA ASN A 185 -4.47 14.86 -4.05
C ASN A 185 -3.90 14.08 -2.85
N VAL A 186 -4.70 13.85 -1.82
CA VAL A 186 -4.32 13.07 -0.63
C VAL A 186 -4.46 11.57 -0.87
N LEU A 187 -5.50 11.14 -1.60
CA LEU A 187 -5.83 9.72 -1.80
C LEU A 187 -5.07 9.06 -2.97
N THR A 188 -4.46 9.86 -3.86
CA THR A 188 -3.76 9.40 -5.07
C THR A 188 -2.24 9.37 -4.95
N TYR A 189 -1.72 9.09 -3.76
CA TYR A 189 -0.28 8.89 -3.58
C TYR A 189 0.24 7.69 -4.40
N PRO A 190 1.52 7.70 -4.82
CA PRO A 190 2.13 6.58 -5.51
C PRO A 190 1.97 5.26 -4.76
N ARG A 191 1.63 4.19 -5.49
CA ARG A 191 1.38 2.86 -4.93
C ARG A 191 2.54 1.95 -5.25
N VAL A 192 3.07 1.33 -4.20
CA VAL A 192 4.16 0.39 -4.33
C VAL A 192 3.62 -1.04 -4.40
N PRO A 193 4.30 -1.92 -5.16
CA PRO A 193 3.94 -3.33 -5.20
C PRO A 193 4.23 -4.03 -3.89
N PHE A 194 3.57 -5.17 -3.72
CA PHE A 194 4.07 -6.18 -2.82
C PHE A 194 5.28 -6.87 -3.46
N ALA A 195 6.45 -6.74 -2.84
CA ALA A 195 7.65 -7.47 -3.25
C ALA A 195 7.62 -8.86 -2.62
N ALA A 196 7.31 -9.89 -3.44
CA ALA A 196 7.22 -11.26 -2.96
C ALA A 196 8.54 -11.69 -2.30
N ARG A 197 8.46 -12.33 -1.14
CA ARG A 197 9.63 -12.70 -0.34
C ARG A 197 9.69 -14.22 -0.14
N LYS A 198 10.84 -14.79 -0.50
CA LYS A 198 11.20 -16.18 -0.18
C LYS A 198 11.72 -16.24 1.26
N SER A 199 11.22 -17.19 2.03
CA SER A 199 11.44 -17.22 3.48
C SER A 199 12.80 -17.79 3.92
N GLY A 200 13.18 -17.40 5.14
CA GLY A 200 13.79 -18.26 6.17
C GLY A 200 12.67 -18.78 7.10
N PRO A 201 12.85 -18.90 8.43
CA PRO A 201 11.76 -19.20 9.37
C PRO A 201 10.72 -18.05 9.40
N ASP A 202 11.15 -16.80 9.52
CA ASP A 202 10.28 -15.63 9.32
C ASP A 202 10.07 -15.38 7.82
N ILE A 203 8.81 -15.45 7.35
CA ILE A 203 8.52 -15.28 5.92
C ILE A 203 8.64 -13.81 5.53
N TRP A 204 7.96 -12.95 6.29
CA TRP A 204 7.78 -11.54 5.95
C TRP A 204 7.27 -10.78 7.16
N GLN A 205 7.65 -9.51 7.23
CA GLN A 205 7.12 -8.54 8.18
C GLN A 205 7.10 -7.14 7.60
N GLY A 206 6.25 -6.29 8.14
CA GLY A 206 6.10 -4.92 7.70
C GLY A 206 4.96 -4.20 8.40
N GLY A 207 4.64 -3.02 7.88
CA GLY A 207 3.65 -2.11 8.45
C GLY A 207 2.58 -1.78 7.44
N ILE A 208 1.37 -1.52 7.92
CA ILE A 208 0.25 -1.16 7.08
C ILE A 208 -0.63 -0.16 7.82
N LYS A 209 -1.21 0.75 7.04
CA LYS A 209 -2.19 1.70 7.52
C LYS A 209 -3.57 1.09 7.37
N HIS A 210 -4.27 0.87 8.48
CA HIS A 210 -5.57 0.21 8.47
C HIS A 210 -6.61 1.06 7.77
N ARG A 211 -7.31 0.48 6.78
CA ARG A 211 -8.37 1.17 6.03
C ARG A 211 -9.63 0.34 5.87
N VAL A 212 -9.47 -0.97 5.72
CA VAL A 212 -10.58 -1.86 5.39
C VAL A 212 -10.47 -3.19 6.13
N ARG A 213 -11.59 -3.91 6.13
CA ARG A 213 -11.89 -4.98 7.09
C ARG A 213 -11.01 -6.23 6.97
N TYR A 214 -10.73 -6.69 5.75
CA TYR A 214 -10.15 -8.02 5.57
C TYR A 214 -8.70 -7.93 5.13
N LEU A 215 -7.83 -8.73 5.71
CA LEU A 215 -6.50 -9.00 5.17
C LEU A 215 -6.58 -10.20 4.24
N LEU A 216 -6.31 -9.98 2.95
CA LEU A 216 -6.19 -11.05 1.95
C LEU A 216 -4.72 -11.32 1.68
N TYR A 217 -4.28 -12.57 1.82
CA TYR A 217 -2.89 -12.95 1.57
C TYR A 217 -2.79 -14.32 0.93
N GLN A 218 -1.68 -14.54 0.21
CA GLN A 218 -1.40 -15.81 -0.43
C GLN A 218 -0.02 -16.33 -0.08
N ILE A 219 0.01 -17.55 0.45
CA ILE A 219 1.24 -18.28 0.74
C ILE A 219 1.41 -19.37 -0.31
N ARG A 220 2.64 -19.54 -0.78
CA ARG A 220 3.01 -20.57 -1.75
C ARG A 220 4.00 -21.53 -1.13
N LEU A 221 3.65 -22.81 -1.00
CA LEU A 221 4.54 -23.85 -0.45
C LEU A 221 5.12 -24.76 -1.52
N LYS A 222 6.41 -25.11 -1.39
CA LYS A 222 7.09 -26.01 -2.32
C LYS A 222 6.47 -27.42 -2.28
N LYS A 223 6.14 -27.99 -3.44
CA LYS A 223 5.39 -29.26 -3.61
C LYS A 223 5.98 -30.48 -2.87
N ALA A 224 7.29 -30.52 -2.65
CA ALA A 224 7.98 -31.64 -2.00
C ALA A 224 7.66 -31.77 -0.48
N HIS A 225 6.98 -30.79 0.11
CA HIS A 225 6.66 -30.73 1.54
C HIS A 225 5.15 -30.92 1.80
N LYS A 226 4.52 -31.82 1.05
CA LYS A 226 3.15 -32.25 1.34
C LYS A 226 3.19 -33.24 2.52
N GLY A 227 2.31 -33.09 3.49
CA GLY A 227 2.18 -33.99 4.64
C GLY A 227 3.01 -33.57 5.86
N SER A 228 3.57 -32.36 5.90
CA SER A 228 4.51 -31.93 6.94
C SER A 228 3.91 -31.11 8.08
N GLY A 229 2.59 -31.02 8.21
CA GLY A 229 1.95 -30.33 9.34
C GLY A 229 2.28 -28.84 9.48
N LEU A 230 2.71 -28.19 8.38
CA LEU A 230 3.14 -26.78 8.40
C LEU A 230 1.96 -25.86 8.71
N THR A 231 2.22 -24.91 9.60
CA THR A 231 1.29 -23.84 9.94
C THR A 231 1.88 -22.49 9.54
N CYS A 232 1.04 -21.61 8.99
CA CYS A 232 1.35 -20.18 8.92
C CYS A 232 0.69 -19.50 10.10
N ARG A 233 1.46 -18.73 10.85
CA ARG A 233 0.95 -17.88 11.92
C ARG A 233 0.96 -16.44 11.44
N VAL A 234 -0.13 -15.73 11.71
CA VAL A 234 -0.27 -14.31 11.42
C VAL A 234 -0.19 -13.54 12.72
N TYR A 235 0.70 -12.56 12.78
CA TYR A 235 0.87 -11.68 13.93
C TYR A 235 0.43 -10.26 13.57
N VAL A 236 -0.38 -9.66 14.43
CA VAL A 236 -0.73 -8.23 14.38
C VAL A 236 -0.22 -7.59 15.66
N ASN A 237 0.61 -6.56 15.53
CA ASN A 237 1.24 -5.88 16.68
C ASN A 237 1.98 -6.85 17.61
N GLY A 238 2.69 -7.82 17.02
CA GLY A 238 3.45 -8.85 17.74
C GLY A 238 2.60 -9.92 18.43
N VAL A 239 1.27 -9.85 18.36
CA VAL A 239 0.36 -10.84 18.94
C VAL A 239 -0.15 -11.77 17.84
N GLN A 240 -0.04 -13.08 18.05
CA GLN A 240 -0.56 -14.08 17.13
C GLN A 240 -2.09 -13.99 17.08
N GLN A 241 -2.64 -13.80 15.89
CA GLN A 241 -4.08 -13.67 15.67
C GLN A 241 -4.69 -14.86 14.93
N ASP A 242 -3.92 -15.50 14.06
CA ASP A 242 -4.41 -16.59 13.22
C ASP A 242 -3.37 -17.68 13.06
N THR A 243 -3.83 -18.89 12.74
CA THR A 243 -3.01 -20.06 12.42
C THR A 243 -3.66 -20.87 11.33
N VAL A 244 -3.05 -20.86 10.15
CA VAL A 244 -3.54 -21.58 8.97
C VAL A 244 -2.77 -22.88 8.81
N ASN A 245 -3.47 -24.01 8.82
CA ASN A 245 -2.88 -25.32 8.61
C ASN A 245 -2.71 -25.58 7.10
N ILE A 246 -1.51 -25.36 6.59
CA ILE A 246 -1.23 -25.32 5.14
C ILE A 246 -1.17 -26.75 4.52
N ASP A 247 -1.24 -27.79 5.35
CA ASP A 247 -1.14 -29.18 4.90
C ASP A 247 -2.49 -29.90 4.69
N VAL A 248 -3.53 -29.48 5.41
CA VAL A 248 -4.88 -30.09 5.35
C VAL A 248 -5.79 -29.39 4.35
N ASP A 249 -5.54 -28.11 4.08
CA ASP A 249 -6.38 -27.33 3.16
C ASP A 249 -6.05 -27.64 1.70
N THR A 250 -7.09 -27.79 0.89
CA THR A 250 -6.92 -28.03 -0.55
C THR A 250 -6.34 -26.76 -1.18
N PRO A 251 -5.21 -26.83 -1.91
CA PRO A 251 -4.56 -25.64 -2.45
C PRO A 251 -5.52 -24.83 -3.33
N THR A 252 -5.55 -23.52 -3.14
CA THR A 252 -6.47 -22.62 -3.84
C THR A 252 -5.98 -22.37 -5.27
N ARG A 253 -6.44 -23.21 -6.20
CA ARG A 253 -6.13 -23.07 -7.62
C ARG A 253 -6.98 -21.97 -8.24
N THR A 254 -6.50 -20.73 -8.25
CA THR A 254 -7.05 -19.69 -9.12
C THR A 254 -6.43 -19.78 -10.52
N PRO A 255 -7.09 -19.23 -11.56
CA PRO A 255 -6.51 -19.19 -12.90
C PRO A 255 -5.19 -18.39 -12.96
N GLU A 256 -5.03 -17.36 -12.12
CA GLU A 256 -3.79 -16.57 -12.05
C GLU A 256 -2.62 -17.42 -11.52
N ASN A 257 -2.90 -18.25 -10.50
CA ASN A 257 -1.90 -19.14 -9.91
C ASN A 257 -1.48 -20.30 -10.84
N ARG A 258 -2.28 -20.59 -11.87
CA ARG A 258 -2.02 -21.65 -12.85
C ARG A 258 -1.14 -21.25 -14.02
N ASN A 259 -0.75 -19.99 -14.17
CA ASN A 259 0.05 -19.54 -15.32
C ASN A 259 1.37 -18.85 -14.93
N ASP A 260 1.67 -18.79 -13.63
CA ASP A 260 2.94 -18.31 -13.13
C ASP A 260 4.03 -19.37 -13.34
N TYR A 261 4.76 -19.27 -14.46
CA TYR A 261 5.71 -20.27 -14.95
C TYR A 261 6.79 -20.67 -13.94
N GLU A 262 7.19 -19.76 -13.04
CA GLU A 262 8.21 -20.09 -12.04
C GLU A 262 7.67 -20.93 -10.88
N PHE A 263 6.37 -20.81 -10.59
CA PHE A 263 5.76 -21.37 -9.40
C PHE A 263 4.87 -22.58 -9.67
N GLN A 264 4.22 -22.68 -10.83
CA GLN A 264 3.26 -23.75 -11.13
C GLN A 264 3.77 -25.15 -10.86
N ASP A 265 5.02 -25.41 -11.23
CA ASP A 265 5.60 -26.74 -11.10
C ASP A 265 6.24 -26.99 -9.75
N LYS A 266 6.56 -25.93 -9.00
CA LYS A 266 7.37 -26.01 -7.79
C LYS A 266 6.58 -25.73 -6.53
N TYR A 267 5.52 -24.93 -6.58
CA TYR A 267 4.78 -24.42 -5.44
C TYR A 267 3.27 -24.65 -5.53
N ARG A 268 2.59 -24.61 -4.38
CA ARG A 268 1.13 -24.70 -4.23
C ARG A 268 0.63 -23.45 -3.53
N PRO A 269 -0.36 -22.74 -4.10
CA PRO A 269 -0.93 -21.55 -3.50
C PRO A 269 -1.98 -21.89 -2.43
N TYR A 270 -2.02 -21.06 -1.39
CA TYR A 270 -3.01 -21.07 -0.31
C TYR A 270 -3.45 -19.63 -0.11
N LEU A 271 -4.68 -19.33 -0.52
CA LEU A 271 -5.28 -18.01 -0.39
C LEU A 271 -6.10 -17.97 0.89
N VAL A 272 -5.84 -16.98 1.73
CA VAL A 272 -6.51 -16.83 3.02
C VAL A 272 -7.04 -15.42 3.16
N GLN A 273 -8.23 -15.31 3.74
CA GLN A 273 -8.87 -14.06 4.11
C GLN A 273 -9.06 -14.04 5.63
N PHE A 274 -8.51 -13.03 6.28
CA PHE A 274 -8.53 -12.86 7.74
C PHE A 274 -9.33 -11.59 8.10
N ASP A 275 -10.28 -11.69 9.04
CA ASP A 275 -11.12 -10.57 9.49
C ASP A 275 -10.39 -9.75 10.56
N LEU A 276 -10.10 -8.48 10.27
CA LEU A 276 -9.41 -7.58 11.18
C LEU A 276 -10.38 -6.91 12.18
N ASN A 277 -11.70 -6.91 11.93
CA ASN A 277 -12.67 -6.22 12.79
C ASN A 277 -12.60 -6.62 14.27
N PRO A 278 -12.45 -7.91 14.65
CA PRO A 278 -12.36 -8.31 16.05
C PRO A 278 -11.16 -7.71 16.80
N LEU A 279 -10.14 -7.22 16.08
CA LEU A 279 -8.94 -6.62 16.67
C LEU A 279 -9.17 -5.18 17.15
N GLY A 280 -10.28 -4.55 16.78
CA GLY A 280 -10.61 -3.17 17.19
C GLY A 280 -9.62 -2.13 16.69
N LEU A 281 -8.94 -2.40 15.56
CA LEU A 281 -7.99 -1.47 14.95
C LEU A 281 -8.73 -0.21 14.48
N PRO A 282 -8.33 1.00 14.92
CA PRO A 282 -8.90 2.23 14.41
C PRO A 282 -8.52 2.43 12.94
N ILE A 283 -9.46 2.93 12.14
CA ILE A 283 -9.17 3.34 10.77
C ILE A 283 -8.15 4.47 10.78
N GLY A 284 -7.15 4.37 9.92
CA GLY A 284 -6.09 5.36 9.79
C GLY A 284 -4.92 5.13 10.73
N ASP A 285 -5.01 4.17 11.67
CA ASP A 285 -3.87 3.78 12.50
C ASP A 285 -2.94 2.83 11.76
N ASP A 286 -1.66 2.87 12.15
CA ASP A 286 -0.68 1.90 11.69
C ASP A 286 -0.69 0.67 12.59
N TYR A 287 -0.56 -0.51 11.98
CA TYR A 287 -0.23 -1.74 12.69
C TYR A 287 0.90 -2.49 11.98
N THR A 288 1.59 -3.30 12.77
CA THR A 288 2.62 -4.22 12.25
C THR A 288 1.98 -5.56 11.93
N LEU A 289 2.43 -6.15 10.83
CA LEU A 289 1.98 -7.44 10.33
C LEU A 289 3.20 -8.33 10.13
N ALA A 290 3.14 -9.57 10.59
CA ALA A 290 4.17 -10.57 10.33
C ALA A 290 3.57 -11.94 10.04
N PHE A 291 4.29 -12.71 9.21
CA PHE A 291 3.96 -14.09 8.86
C PHE A 291 5.13 -15.00 9.21
N ASP A 292 4.85 -16.00 10.04
CA ASP A 292 5.80 -17.01 10.49
C ASP A 292 5.36 -18.40 10.00
N LEU A 293 6.31 -19.28 9.73
CA LEU A 293 6.06 -20.69 9.47
C LEU A 293 6.61 -21.55 10.58
N SER A 294 5.76 -22.44 11.10
CA SER A 294 6.18 -23.43 12.07
C SER A 294 5.74 -24.82 11.64
N SER A 295 6.64 -25.80 11.75
CA SER A 295 6.34 -27.21 11.52
C SER A 295 5.78 -27.94 12.75
N GLY A 296 5.71 -27.29 13.91
CA GLY A 296 5.08 -27.81 15.14
C GLY A 296 5.78 -29.00 15.82
N GLU A 297 6.48 -29.85 15.05
CA GLU A 297 6.96 -31.15 15.50
C GLU A 297 8.47 -31.38 15.26
N ASP A 298 9.14 -30.60 14.40
CA ASP A 298 10.58 -30.82 14.11
C ASP A 298 11.37 -29.51 13.84
N PRO A 299 12.18 -29.05 14.80
CA PRO A 299 13.08 -27.90 14.61
C PRO A 299 14.08 -28.06 13.43
N TRP A 300 14.39 -29.29 13.00
CA TRP A 300 15.21 -29.53 11.80
C TRP A 300 14.46 -29.24 10.51
N LEU A 301 13.14 -29.44 10.48
CA LEU A 301 12.29 -28.99 9.37
C LEU A 301 12.22 -27.47 9.34
N ASP A 302 12.22 -26.81 10.51
CA ASP A 302 12.22 -25.35 10.63
C ASP A 302 13.49 -24.71 10.01
N ALA A 303 14.66 -25.29 10.25
CA ALA A 303 15.92 -24.88 9.61
C ALA A 303 15.96 -25.14 8.08
N GLN A 304 15.04 -25.96 7.56
CA GLN A 304 14.86 -26.26 6.14
C GLN A 304 13.62 -25.62 5.52
N LEU A 305 13.10 -24.54 6.12
CA LEU A 305 11.95 -23.77 5.64
C LEU A 305 12.14 -22.77 4.48
N PRO A 306 13.25 -22.64 3.71
CA PRO A 306 13.30 -21.66 2.60
C PRO A 306 12.47 -22.05 1.36
N LYS A 307 11.26 -22.57 1.60
CA LYS A 307 10.41 -23.33 0.71
C LYS A 307 8.98 -22.80 0.69
N ALA A 308 8.74 -21.68 1.36
CA ALA A 308 7.53 -20.90 1.23
C ALA A 308 7.83 -19.51 0.65
N VAL A 309 6.82 -18.94 0.00
CA VAL A 309 6.82 -17.56 -0.47
C VAL A 309 5.52 -16.92 -0.03
N LEU A 310 5.59 -15.79 0.65
CA LEU A 310 4.44 -14.90 0.74
C LEU A 310 4.37 -14.17 -0.60
N ASP A 311 3.38 -14.54 -1.39
CA ASP A 311 3.22 -14.05 -2.76
C ASP A 311 2.63 -12.63 -2.76
N PHE A 312 1.59 -12.42 -1.94
CA PHE A 312 1.04 -11.10 -1.67
C PHE A 312 0.34 -11.07 -0.31
N ALA A 313 0.20 -9.86 0.23
CA ALA A 313 -0.72 -9.52 1.30
C ALA A 313 -1.25 -8.10 1.02
N TYR A 314 -2.53 -7.86 1.25
CA TYR A 314 -3.14 -6.53 1.19
C TYR A 314 -4.50 -6.53 1.88
N GLU A 315 -4.93 -5.38 2.37
CA GLU A 315 -6.29 -5.23 2.87
C GLU A 315 -7.30 -5.15 1.72
N VAL A 316 -8.50 -5.69 1.91
CA VAL A 316 -9.64 -5.61 0.98
C VAL A 316 -10.93 -5.24 1.73
N PRO A 317 -11.82 -4.46 1.11
CA PRO A 317 -13.14 -4.20 1.69
C PRO A 317 -13.98 -5.48 1.74
N GLU A 318 -15.04 -5.48 2.55
CA GLU A 318 -16.06 -6.52 2.44
C GLU A 318 -16.79 -6.41 1.09
N ALA A 319 -17.33 -7.51 0.58
CA ALA A 319 -17.92 -7.55 -0.76
C ALA A 319 -19.14 -6.61 -0.94
N SER A 320 -19.76 -6.18 0.15
CA SER A 320 -20.88 -5.23 0.16
C SER A 320 -20.74 -4.34 1.38
N PRO A 321 -19.82 -3.36 1.32
CA PRO A 321 -19.44 -2.64 2.51
C PRO A 321 -20.51 -1.67 2.95
N SER A 322 -20.97 -1.80 4.20
CA SER A 322 -21.81 -0.78 4.83
C SER A 322 -20.93 0.13 5.68
N PHE A 323 -20.69 1.35 5.22
CA PHE A 323 -19.91 2.32 5.97
C PHE A 323 -20.82 3.20 6.81
N ALA A 324 -20.70 3.07 8.14
CA ALA A 324 -21.40 3.96 9.05
C ALA A 324 -21.01 5.42 8.76
N GLY A 325 -22.02 6.27 8.56
CA GLY A 325 -21.85 7.69 8.24
C GLY A 325 -21.66 8.01 6.76
N TRP A 326 -21.68 7.02 5.86
CA TRP A 326 -21.74 7.26 4.42
C TRP A 326 -23.20 7.35 3.94
N ASN A 327 -23.53 8.42 3.23
CA ASN A 327 -24.86 8.66 2.68
C ASN A 327 -24.92 8.32 1.19
N ASP A 328 -26.07 7.86 0.71
CA ASP A 328 -26.29 7.68 -0.71
C ASP A 328 -26.27 9.04 -1.41
N LEU A 329 -25.35 9.20 -2.36
CA LEU A 329 -25.22 10.46 -3.08
C LEU A 329 -26.41 10.64 -4.02
N PRO A 330 -26.99 11.84 -4.07
CA PRO A 330 -28.16 12.10 -4.90
C PRO A 330 -27.84 12.08 -6.40
N GLU A 331 -28.88 11.90 -7.20
CA GLU A 331 -28.83 12.06 -8.64
C GLU A 331 -29.93 13.05 -9.06
N TRP A 332 -29.50 14.12 -9.73
CA TRP A 332 -30.38 15.18 -10.19
C TRP A 332 -30.69 15.02 -11.69
N GLU A 333 -31.90 15.40 -12.05
CA GLU A 333 -32.43 15.53 -13.39
C GLU A 333 -32.81 16.99 -13.65
N HIS A 334 -33.09 17.33 -14.91
CA HIS A 334 -33.54 18.67 -15.25
C HIS A 334 -34.90 18.98 -14.60
N GLY A 335 -34.99 20.12 -13.93
CA GLY A 335 -36.22 20.57 -13.25
C GLY A 335 -36.36 20.11 -11.80
N ASP A 336 -35.41 19.32 -11.29
CA ASP A 336 -35.36 18.99 -9.88
C ASP A 336 -35.12 20.20 -8.99
N TYR A 337 -35.71 20.16 -7.80
CA TYR A 337 -35.35 21.05 -6.70
C TYR A 337 -34.12 20.51 -5.96
N ILE A 338 -33.26 21.43 -5.56
CA ILE A 338 -32.11 21.14 -4.70
C ILE A 338 -32.54 21.43 -3.27
N TYR A 339 -32.45 20.43 -2.40
CA TYR A 339 -32.77 20.56 -0.98
C TYR A 339 -31.49 20.69 -0.15
N GLY A 340 -31.59 21.40 0.98
CA GLY A 340 -30.47 21.63 1.87
C GLY A 340 -30.20 20.39 2.71
N SER A 341 -31.11 20.10 3.66
CA SER A 341 -30.92 19.18 4.80
C SER A 341 -32.06 18.19 5.04
N THR A 342 -33.22 18.38 4.41
CA THR A 342 -34.36 17.47 4.55
C THR A 342 -34.81 16.96 3.19
N THR A 343 -35.54 15.84 3.19
CA THR A 343 -36.10 15.16 1.99
C THR A 343 -35.05 14.48 1.08
N THR A 344 -35.43 13.95 -0.08
CA THR A 344 -34.48 13.31 -1.02
C THR A 344 -33.76 14.34 -1.86
N LYS A 345 -32.51 14.08 -2.29
CA LYS A 345 -31.67 14.98 -3.12
C LYS A 345 -31.05 16.16 -2.35
N GLN A 346 -30.46 15.85 -1.20
CA GLN A 346 -29.85 16.84 -0.30
C GLN A 346 -28.41 17.15 -0.70
N VAL A 347 -28.04 18.43 -0.72
CA VAL A 347 -26.63 18.83 -0.86
C VAL A 347 -25.83 18.49 0.39
N GLN A 348 -26.51 18.45 1.55
CA GLN A 348 -25.93 18.01 2.81
C GLN A 348 -25.28 16.62 2.71
N ASP A 349 -25.82 15.69 1.92
CA ASP A 349 -25.21 14.37 1.72
C ASP A 349 -23.82 14.46 1.08
N ILE A 350 -23.61 15.37 0.12
CA ILE A 350 -22.28 15.61 -0.48
C ILE A 350 -21.32 16.15 0.57
N LYS A 351 -21.76 17.14 1.35
CA LYS A 351 -20.96 17.74 2.43
C LYS A 351 -20.54 16.69 3.45
N GLU A 352 -21.49 15.93 3.97
CA GLU A 352 -21.26 14.92 5.01
C GLU A 352 -20.33 13.82 4.50
N ASN A 353 -20.50 13.38 3.25
CA ASN A 353 -19.60 12.40 2.64
C ASN A 353 -18.18 12.94 2.43
N LEU A 354 -18.02 14.22 2.04
CA LEU A 354 -16.71 14.85 1.93
C LEU A 354 -16.01 14.98 3.29
N GLU A 355 -16.72 15.41 4.33
CA GLU A 355 -16.17 15.48 5.69
C GLU A 355 -15.89 14.10 6.28
N TRP A 356 -16.73 13.10 5.97
CA TRP A 356 -16.49 11.70 6.31
C TRP A 356 -15.19 11.22 5.66
N LEU A 357 -14.99 11.48 4.36
CA LEU A 357 -13.74 11.18 3.66
C LEU A 357 -12.56 11.96 4.27
N GLY A 358 -12.72 13.25 4.53
CA GLY A 358 -11.67 14.10 5.12
C GLY A 358 -11.19 13.65 6.49
N SER A 359 -12.09 13.08 7.31
CA SER A 359 -11.73 12.51 8.61
C SER A 359 -10.89 11.21 8.53
N ARG A 360 -10.87 10.56 7.36
CA ARG A 360 -10.21 9.26 7.12
C ARG A 360 -9.03 9.36 6.16
N ALA A 361 -9.10 10.32 5.25
CA ALA A 361 -8.15 10.51 4.18
C ALA A 361 -6.76 10.71 4.76
N CYS A 362 -5.86 9.80 4.39
CA CYS A 362 -4.52 9.80 4.88
C CYS A 362 -3.52 9.58 3.74
N TYR A 363 -2.50 10.43 3.70
CA TYR A 363 -1.42 10.31 2.74
C TYR A 363 -0.34 9.37 3.30
N ALA A 364 0.02 8.34 2.54
CA ALA A 364 1.03 7.37 2.94
C ALA A 364 1.82 6.83 1.73
N ASN A 365 2.70 7.66 1.17
CA ASN A 365 3.55 7.30 0.04
C ASN A 365 4.76 6.50 0.52
N MET A 366 4.75 5.20 0.29
CA MET A 366 5.81 4.29 0.73
C MET A 366 6.90 4.19 -0.36
N PRO A 367 8.17 3.94 0.01
CA PRO A 367 9.18 3.58 -0.98
C PRO A 367 8.96 2.13 -1.44
N CYS A 368 9.17 1.86 -2.74
CA CYS A 368 9.19 0.51 -3.27
C CYS A 368 10.52 -0.15 -2.90
N ARG A 369 10.48 -1.40 -2.44
CA ARG A 369 11.67 -2.18 -2.12
C ARG A 369 12.30 -2.73 -3.40
N LEU A 370 13.62 -2.86 -3.42
CA LEU A 370 14.33 -3.63 -4.44
C LEU A 370 13.75 -5.04 -4.58
N ALA A 371 13.49 -5.47 -5.82
CA ALA A 371 13.01 -6.82 -6.11
C ALA A 371 14.03 -7.88 -5.69
N LEU A 372 13.56 -8.93 -5.02
CA LEU A 372 14.34 -10.16 -4.90
C LEU A 372 14.03 -11.02 -6.13
N HIS A 373 14.83 -10.86 -7.19
CA HIS A 373 14.77 -11.70 -8.38
C HIS A 373 14.81 -13.19 -7.99
N PRO A 374 13.97 -14.07 -8.58
CA PRO A 374 13.13 -13.86 -9.76
C PRO A 374 11.64 -13.56 -9.49
N TYR A 375 11.24 -13.36 -8.23
CA TYR A 375 9.82 -13.41 -7.84
C TYR A 375 8.97 -12.21 -8.30
N GLY A 376 9.60 -11.12 -8.72
CA GLY A 376 8.96 -9.94 -9.27
C GLY A 376 8.10 -9.17 -8.25
N PHE A 377 7.24 -8.33 -8.80
CA PHE A 377 6.36 -7.41 -8.07
C PHE A 377 4.90 -7.76 -8.31
N ARG A 378 4.12 -7.88 -7.24
CA ARG A 378 2.67 -8.08 -7.32
C ARG A 378 1.95 -6.77 -7.09
N PHE A 379 1.02 -6.48 -7.98
CA PHE A 379 0.16 -5.32 -7.91
C PHE A 379 -1.32 -5.72 -7.95
N VAL A 380 -2.14 -4.86 -7.37
CA VAL A 380 -3.56 -4.73 -7.70
C VAL A 380 -3.66 -3.39 -8.40
N ARG A 381 -4.02 -3.36 -9.69
CA ARG A 381 -4.03 -2.13 -10.47
C ARG A 381 -4.94 -1.10 -9.83
N LEU A 382 -4.40 0.04 -9.44
CA LEU A 382 -5.17 1.20 -8.98
C LEU A 382 -4.98 2.41 -9.88
N HIS A 383 -3.75 2.60 -10.36
CA HIS A 383 -3.41 3.77 -11.16
C HIS A 383 -3.15 3.43 -12.62
N ARG A 384 -2.95 4.49 -13.41
CA ARG A 384 -2.73 4.40 -14.85
C ARG A 384 -1.27 4.16 -15.19
N TRP A 385 -0.35 4.83 -14.52
CA TRP A 385 1.05 4.82 -14.92
C TRP A 385 1.84 3.86 -14.06
N LEU A 386 2.58 2.96 -14.72
CA LEU A 386 3.58 2.12 -14.09
C LEU A 386 4.96 2.71 -14.37
N HIS A 387 5.64 3.17 -13.33
CA HIS A 387 7.04 3.57 -13.34
C HIS A 387 7.90 2.39 -12.93
N TYR A 388 8.99 2.11 -13.64
CA TYR A 388 9.85 0.95 -13.33
C TYR A 388 11.30 1.15 -13.75
N LYS A 389 12.20 0.43 -13.06
CA LYS A 389 13.61 0.27 -13.42
C LYS A 389 13.83 -1.16 -13.90
N ALA A 390 14.34 -1.34 -15.12
CA ALA A 390 14.70 -2.68 -15.58
C ALA A 390 15.87 -3.24 -14.77
N ALA A 391 15.84 -4.55 -14.51
CA ALA A 391 17.01 -5.23 -13.98
C ALA A 391 18.12 -5.26 -15.05
N GLU A 392 19.37 -5.20 -14.62
CA GLU A 392 20.52 -5.12 -15.52
C GLU A 392 20.52 -6.27 -16.56
N GLY A 393 20.51 -5.90 -17.84
CA GLY A 393 20.51 -6.86 -18.96
C GLY A 393 19.22 -7.68 -19.10
N LYS A 394 18.12 -7.26 -18.47
CA LYS A 394 16.82 -7.93 -18.53
C LYS A 394 15.78 -7.11 -19.30
N GLN A 395 14.76 -7.82 -19.79
CA GLN A 395 13.60 -7.23 -20.44
C GLN A 395 12.40 -7.35 -19.49
N PRO A 396 11.95 -6.25 -18.85
CA PRO A 396 10.83 -6.29 -17.94
C PRO A 396 9.54 -6.73 -18.64
N ARG A 397 8.71 -7.48 -17.92
CA ARG A 397 7.45 -8.02 -18.43
C ARG A 397 6.32 -7.80 -17.45
N LEU A 398 5.17 -7.42 -17.99
CA LEU A 398 3.92 -7.27 -17.26
C LEU A 398 3.01 -8.44 -17.61
N GLY A 399 2.59 -9.22 -16.61
CA GLY A 399 1.74 -10.39 -16.78
C GLY A 399 0.47 -10.33 -15.93
N TYR A 400 -0.68 -10.69 -16.50
CA TYR A 400 -1.98 -10.62 -15.83
C TYR A 400 -2.98 -11.61 -16.41
N TYR A 401 -4.07 -11.86 -15.68
CA TYR A 401 -5.12 -12.79 -16.09
C TYR A 401 -6.42 -12.04 -16.36
N VAL A 402 -7.09 -12.40 -17.46
CA VAL A 402 -8.43 -11.92 -17.79
C VAL A 402 -9.33 -13.13 -18.04
N ASP A 403 -9.19 -13.73 -19.23
CA ASP A 403 -9.75 -15.01 -19.65
C ASP A 403 -8.67 -16.10 -19.75
N ARG A 404 -7.46 -15.65 -20.08
CA ARG A 404 -6.20 -16.39 -20.13
C ARG A 404 -5.08 -15.52 -19.58
N TRP A 405 -3.91 -16.12 -19.36
CA TRP A 405 -2.71 -15.34 -19.09
C TRP A 405 -2.34 -14.47 -20.30
N ARG A 406 -2.10 -13.20 -20.03
CA ARG A 406 -1.63 -12.19 -20.97
C ARG A 406 -0.30 -11.66 -20.46
N GLU A 407 0.59 -11.40 -21.40
CA GLU A 407 1.92 -10.87 -21.11
C GLU A 407 2.23 -9.74 -22.09
N VAL A 408 2.75 -8.65 -21.55
CA VAL A 408 3.20 -7.47 -22.28
C VAL A 408 4.67 -7.28 -22.00
N THR A 409 5.47 -7.14 -23.04
CA THR A 409 6.87 -6.73 -22.91
C THR A 409 6.92 -5.23 -22.68
N LEU A 410 7.48 -4.81 -21.54
CA LEU A 410 7.62 -3.40 -21.20
C LEU A 410 8.82 -2.80 -21.93
N PRO A 411 8.74 -1.57 -22.47
CA PRO A 411 9.84 -0.96 -23.21
C PRO A 411 11.09 -0.73 -22.35
N VAL A 412 12.28 -0.76 -22.97
CA VAL A 412 13.54 -0.38 -22.32
C VAL A 412 14.27 0.57 -23.26
N GLU A 413 14.71 1.70 -22.74
CA GLU A 413 15.45 2.72 -23.49
C GLU A 413 16.82 2.94 -22.85
N GLU A 414 17.87 2.97 -23.68
CA GLU A 414 19.25 3.15 -23.20
C GLU A 414 19.44 4.56 -22.60
N GLY A 415 20.06 4.63 -21.42
CA GLY A 415 20.31 5.89 -20.72
C GLY A 415 19.12 6.46 -19.92
N VAL A 416 17.97 5.78 -19.94
CA VAL A 416 16.80 6.13 -19.12
C VAL A 416 16.79 5.27 -17.85
N ASP A 417 16.88 5.92 -16.69
CA ASP A 417 16.93 5.22 -15.39
C ASP A 417 15.56 4.71 -14.94
N TRP A 418 14.51 5.50 -15.18
CA TRP A 418 13.11 5.16 -14.87
C TRP A 418 12.26 5.25 -16.13
N MET A 419 11.70 4.11 -16.53
CA MET A 419 10.74 4.03 -17.62
C MET A 419 9.32 4.20 -17.11
N VAL A 420 8.42 4.62 -18.00
CA VAL A 420 6.98 4.66 -17.76
C VAL A 420 6.25 3.75 -18.73
N TYR A 421 5.15 3.16 -18.29
CA TYR A 421 4.21 2.43 -19.13
C TYR A 421 2.77 2.84 -18.81
N ASP A 422 1.97 3.05 -19.85
CA ASP A 422 0.53 3.31 -19.74
C ASP A 422 -0.21 1.98 -19.57
N LEU A 423 -0.71 1.70 -18.37
CA LEU A 423 -1.46 0.47 -18.09
C LEU A 423 -2.77 0.39 -18.87
N ASP A 424 -3.28 1.50 -19.41
CA ASP A 424 -4.43 1.48 -20.33
C ASP A 424 -4.09 0.96 -21.72
N GLY A 425 -2.81 0.99 -22.09
CA GLY A 425 -2.33 0.34 -23.30
C GLY A 425 -2.35 -1.19 -23.19
N ALA A 426 -2.42 -1.75 -21.97
CA ALA A 426 -2.53 -3.18 -21.76
C ALA A 426 -3.99 -3.65 -21.86
N ASP A 427 -4.27 -4.44 -22.90
CA ASP A 427 -5.63 -4.88 -23.22
C ASP A 427 -6.30 -5.62 -22.05
N HIS A 428 -7.47 -5.12 -21.61
CA HIS A 428 -8.29 -5.63 -20.51
C HIS A 428 -7.62 -5.66 -19.12
N LEU A 429 -6.53 -4.91 -18.90
CA LEU A 429 -5.95 -4.76 -17.57
C LEU A 429 -6.73 -3.70 -16.77
N TYR A 430 -7.96 -3.97 -16.32
CA TYR A 430 -8.81 -2.97 -15.65
C TYR A 430 -8.37 -2.63 -14.22
N PRO A 431 -8.75 -1.47 -13.65
CA PRO A 431 -8.61 -1.21 -12.21
C PRO A 431 -9.18 -2.36 -11.36
N GLY A 432 -8.47 -2.73 -10.29
CA GLY A 432 -8.73 -3.92 -9.47
C GLY A 432 -8.12 -5.23 -10.00
N THR A 433 -7.60 -5.24 -11.24
CA THR A 433 -6.95 -6.45 -11.80
C THR A 433 -5.59 -6.68 -11.15
N ARG A 434 -5.32 -7.91 -10.73
CA ARG A 434 -4.00 -8.32 -10.25
C ARG A 434 -3.04 -8.52 -11.41
N TYR A 435 -1.83 -8.00 -11.28
CA TYR A 435 -0.78 -8.22 -12.26
C TYR A 435 0.60 -8.37 -11.61
N LEU A 436 1.53 -8.88 -12.41
CA LEU A 436 2.91 -9.18 -12.06
C LEU A 436 3.84 -8.34 -12.93
N VAL A 437 4.83 -7.71 -12.33
CA VAL A 437 5.99 -7.18 -13.06
C VAL A 437 7.20 -8.05 -12.74
N THR A 438 7.80 -8.65 -13.76
CA THR A 438 9.04 -9.44 -13.66
C THR A 438 10.17 -8.74 -14.37
N ASP A 439 11.41 -9.17 -14.09
CA ASP A 439 12.61 -8.67 -14.77
C ASP A 439 12.85 -7.15 -14.54
N ALA A 440 12.30 -6.58 -13.47
CA ALA A 440 12.48 -5.21 -13.00
C ALA A 440 13.07 -5.19 -11.59
N ASP A 441 13.93 -4.19 -11.29
CA ASP A 441 14.51 -3.99 -9.97
C ASP A 441 13.59 -3.20 -9.05
N HIS A 442 12.80 -2.27 -9.62
CA HIS A 442 11.86 -1.42 -8.90
C HIS A 442 10.63 -1.15 -9.77
N ALA A 443 9.48 -0.98 -9.14
CA ALA A 443 8.24 -0.61 -9.81
C ALA A 443 7.33 0.19 -8.86
N ILE A 444 6.62 1.19 -9.38
CA ILE A 444 5.69 2.07 -8.66
C ILE A 444 4.52 2.42 -9.59
N GLU A 445 3.30 2.30 -9.11
CA GLU A 445 2.10 2.83 -9.77
C GLU A 445 1.85 4.29 -9.37
N ASP A 446 1.45 5.16 -10.29
CA ASP A 446 1.10 6.55 -10.00
C ASP A 446 0.02 7.11 -10.95
N VAL A 447 -0.66 8.17 -10.53
CA VAL A 447 -1.67 8.89 -11.31
C VAL A 447 -1.05 9.82 -12.37
N GLY A 448 0.19 10.26 -12.20
CA GLY A 448 0.88 11.18 -13.11
C GLY A 448 2.10 10.60 -13.82
N TYR A 449 2.42 11.15 -14.99
CA TYR A 449 3.71 10.96 -15.67
C TYR A 449 4.81 11.76 -14.99
#